data_AF-A0A739N1R3-F1
#
_entry.id   AF-A0A739N1R3-F1
#
_cell.length_a   1.000
_cell.length_b   1.000
_cell.length_c   1.000
_cell.angle_alpha   90.00
_cell.angle_beta   90.00
_cell.angle_gamma   90.00
#
_symmetry.space_group_name_H-M   'P 1'
#
loop_
_entity.id
_entity.type
_entity.pdbx_description
1 polymer ?
#
loop_
_entity_poly.entity_id
_entity_poly.type
_entity_poly.pdbx_seq_one_letter_code
_entity_poly.pdbx_strand_id
1 'polypeptide(L)'
;MNTNNIKKYAPQARNQFRDAVIQKLTTLGISADKKGNLQIADAELVGETVRYGQFDYPKSTLTRRDRLVKRAHEQGFDVLVEHCAYTWFNRLCAIRYMEIHGYLDHGFRMLSHPDNPNSFEVLDHVPEVAEALLPEKKAQLVEMKLSGNQDEAIYRELLLAQCHALHRAMPFLFEAVDDEAELLLPDNLTRTDSILRGLVDGIPEEDWQEVEVIGWLYQFYISEKKDAVIGKVVKSEDIPAATQLFTPNWIVQYLVQNSVGRQWLQTYPDSPLKGKMDYYIEPAEQTPEVQAQLAAITPASIEPESIKVLDPACGSGHILIEAYNVLKNIYEERGYRARDIPQLILENNIFGLDIDDRAAQLSGFALLMMARQDDRRIFTRDVRLNIVSLQESLHLDIAKLWQQLNFHQQSQTGSMGDMFAENTALAHTDSAEYQLLMRTLKRFVNAKTLGSLIQVPQEEEAELKAFLDALYRLEQEGDFQQKTAAKAFIPYIQQAWILAQRYDAVVANPPYMGSSYHIPSIKSYIK
;
A
#
# COMPACT_ATOMS: atom_id res chain seq x y z
N MET A 1 -9.89 21.51 -5.05
CA MET A 1 -10.27 20.84 -3.79
C MET A 1 -10.02 21.76 -2.59
N ASN A 2 -10.92 21.77 -1.59
CA ASN A 2 -10.78 22.58 -0.38
C ASN A 2 -10.17 21.75 0.76
N THR A 3 -8.91 22.01 1.11
CA THR A 3 -8.20 21.20 2.12
C THR A 3 -8.56 21.55 3.58
N ASN A 4 -9.39 22.56 3.83
CA ASN A 4 -9.62 23.05 5.21
C ASN A 4 -10.39 22.04 6.07
N ASN A 5 -11.38 21.36 5.49
CA ASN A 5 -12.16 20.34 6.19
C ASN A 5 -11.27 19.16 6.59
N ILE A 6 -10.44 18.71 5.63
CA ILE A 6 -9.47 17.63 5.81
C ILE A 6 -8.45 17.98 6.90
N LYS A 7 -7.89 19.20 6.85
CA LYS A 7 -6.92 19.71 7.84
C LYS A 7 -7.49 19.75 9.25
N LYS A 8 -8.79 20.02 9.40
CA LYS A 8 -9.47 20.02 10.70
C LYS A 8 -9.74 18.59 11.19
N TYR A 9 -10.18 17.70 10.32
CA TYR A 9 -10.58 16.34 10.67
C TYR A 9 -9.41 15.39 10.93
N ALA A 10 -8.42 15.34 10.04
CA ALA A 10 -7.43 14.25 10.04
C ALA A 10 -6.59 14.13 11.33
N PRO A 11 -6.13 15.22 11.99
CA PRO A 11 -5.46 15.12 13.29
C PRO A 11 -6.38 14.58 14.40
N GLN A 12 -7.66 14.97 14.39
CA GLN A 12 -8.65 14.48 15.35
C GLN A 12 -8.92 12.99 15.13
N ALA A 13 -9.05 12.59 13.86
CA ALA A 13 -9.21 11.19 13.47
C ALA A 13 -8.05 10.34 14.00
N ARG A 14 -6.80 10.78 13.83
CA ARG A 14 -5.64 10.04 14.36
C ARG A 14 -5.77 9.72 15.84
N ASN A 15 -6.12 10.72 16.64
CA ASN A 15 -6.25 10.52 18.08
C ASN A 15 -7.42 9.58 18.42
N GLN A 16 -8.57 9.72 17.76
CA GLN A 16 -9.73 8.84 17.93
C GLN A 16 -9.44 7.38 17.53
N PHE A 17 -8.78 7.16 16.41
CA PHE A 17 -8.42 5.80 15.96
C PHE A 17 -7.38 5.16 16.88
N ARG A 18 -6.39 5.91 17.38
CA ARG A 18 -5.44 5.41 18.39
C ARG A 18 -6.15 4.99 19.67
N ASP A 19 -7.02 5.85 20.19
CA ASP A 19 -7.77 5.57 21.41
C ASP A 19 -8.66 4.33 21.25
N ALA A 20 -9.35 4.20 20.11
CA ALA A 20 -10.17 3.04 19.81
C ALA A 20 -9.32 1.74 19.73
N VAL A 21 -8.16 1.78 19.09
CA VAL A 21 -7.24 0.63 19.02
C VAL A 21 -6.69 0.28 20.40
N ILE A 22 -6.33 1.26 21.23
CA ILE A 22 -5.88 1.03 22.61
C ILE A 22 -6.99 0.35 23.42
N GLN A 23 -8.24 0.77 23.27
CA GLN A 23 -9.38 0.12 23.92
C GLN A 23 -9.50 -1.34 23.47
N LYS A 24 -9.45 -1.63 22.17
CA LYS A 24 -9.49 -3.02 21.65
C LYS A 24 -8.33 -3.86 22.16
N LEU A 25 -7.10 -3.34 22.14
CA LEU A 25 -5.93 -4.04 22.69
C LEU A 25 -6.11 -4.33 24.18
N THR A 26 -6.63 -3.37 24.94
CA THR A 26 -6.92 -3.55 26.38
C THR A 26 -7.94 -4.68 26.59
N THR A 27 -8.98 -4.76 25.76
CA THR A 27 -9.95 -5.85 25.83
C THR A 27 -9.34 -7.22 25.50
N LEU A 28 -8.29 -7.27 24.67
CA LEU A 28 -7.51 -8.47 24.36
C LEU A 28 -6.39 -8.76 25.40
N GLY A 29 -6.38 -8.02 26.50
CA GLY A 29 -5.37 -8.15 27.56
C GLY A 29 -3.99 -7.66 27.16
N ILE A 30 -3.88 -6.74 26.20
CA ILE A 30 -2.61 -6.14 25.74
C ILE A 30 -2.64 -4.66 26.12
N SER A 31 -1.76 -4.24 27.01
CA SER A 31 -1.68 -2.84 27.47
C SER A 31 -0.24 -2.42 27.74
N ALA A 32 -0.02 -1.13 27.98
CA ALA A 32 1.27 -0.60 28.40
C ALA A 32 1.12 0.35 29.59
N ASP A 33 2.10 0.36 30.49
CA ASP A 33 2.14 1.30 31.60
C ASP A 33 2.52 2.72 31.14
N LYS A 34 2.47 3.70 32.05
CA LYS A 34 2.86 5.09 31.76
C LYS A 34 4.33 5.27 31.34
N LYS A 35 5.16 4.25 31.54
CA LYS A 35 6.58 4.21 31.13
C LYS A 35 6.78 3.45 29.81
N GLY A 36 5.70 2.94 29.20
CA GLY A 36 5.73 2.17 27.95
C GLY A 36 6.07 0.70 28.12
N ASN A 37 6.10 0.16 29.34
CA ASN A 37 6.35 -1.27 29.56
C ASN A 37 5.08 -2.06 29.26
N LEU A 38 5.24 -3.09 28.43
CA LEU A 38 4.15 -3.98 28.03
C LEU A 38 3.62 -4.82 29.19
N GLN A 39 2.29 -4.91 29.26
CA GLN A 39 1.52 -5.70 30.21
C GLN A 39 0.57 -6.59 29.44
N ILE A 40 0.85 -7.89 29.46
CA ILE A 40 0.09 -8.93 28.76
C ILE A 40 -0.64 -9.77 29.80
N ALA A 41 -1.97 -9.81 29.72
CA ALA A 41 -2.78 -10.68 30.56
C ALA A 41 -2.70 -12.14 30.08
N ASP A 42 -2.78 -13.08 31.03
CA ASP A 42 -2.83 -14.51 30.73
C ASP A 42 -4.13 -14.88 30.02
N ALA A 43 -4.05 -15.91 29.18
CA ALA A 43 -5.18 -16.46 28.43
C ALA A 43 -5.81 -17.61 29.24
N GLU A 44 -6.97 -17.37 29.85
CA GLU A 44 -7.70 -18.41 30.59
C GLU A 44 -8.71 -19.12 29.67
N LEU A 45 -8.49 -20.40 29.38
CA LEU A 45 -9.38 -21.19 28.53
C LEU A 45 -10.58 -21.72 29.32
N VAL A 46 -11.78 -21.33 28.92
CA VAL A 46 -13.05 -21.80 29.48
C VAL A 46 -13.93 -22.33 28.34
N GLY A 47 -13.85 -23.64 28.08
CA GLY A 47 -14.57 -24.30 26.98
C GLY A 47 -14.15 -23.76 25.60
N GLU A 48 -15.14 -23.21 24.86
CA GLU A 48 -14.93 -22.58 23.53
C GLU A 48 -14.63 -21.08 23.62
N THR A 49 -14.46 -20.55 24.84
CA THR A 49 -14.08 -19.15 25.08
C THR A 49 -12.70 -19.05 25.72
N VAL A 50 -12.02 -17.95 25.43
CA VAL A 50 -10.80 -17.52 26.11
C VAL A 50 -11.08 -16.21 26.83
N ARG A 51 -10.66 -16.13 28.08
CA ARG A 51 -10.80 -14.94 28.92
C ARG A 51 -9.46 -14.22 29.05
N TYR A 52 -9.50 -12.89 28.87
CA TYR A 52 -8.38 -11.98 29.10
C TYR A 52 -8.79 -10.96 30.17
N GLY A 53 -8.40 -11.21 31.42
CA GLY A 53 -8.87 -10.41 32.55
C GLY A 53 -10.39 -10.51 32.72
N GLN A 54 -11.13 -9.47 32.32
CA GLN A 54 -12.59 -9.39 32.45
C GLN A 54 -13.34 -9.57 31.12
N PHE A 55 -12.65 -9.79 30.01
CA PHE A 55 -13.25 -9.86 28.67
C PHE A 55 -13.17 -11.28 28.13
N ASP A 56 -14.28 -11.76 27.56
CA ASP A 56 -14.42 -13.09 26.98
C ASP A 56 -14.42 -13.00 25.44
N TYR A 57 -13.64 -13.85 24.80
CA TYR A 57 -13.52 -13.96 23.34
C TYR A 57 -13.70 -15.41 22.88
N PRO A 58 -14.11 -15.65 21.63
CA PRO A 58 -14.07 -16.98 21.04
C PRO A 58 -12.64 -17.52 21.01
N LYS A 59 -12.45 -18.82 21.28
CA LYS A 59 -11.13 -19.47 21.25
C LYS A 59 -10.39 -19.31 19.91
N SER A 60 -11.11 -19.13 18.81
CA SER A 60 -10.54 -18.87 17.48
C SER A 60 -9.68 -17.60 17.41
N THR A 61 -9.86 -16.64 18.32
CA THR A 61 -9.08 -15.39 18.30
C THR A 61 -7.68 -15.54 18.89
N LEU A 62 -7.39 -16.64 19.60
CA LEU A 62 -6.14 -16.84 20.35
C LEU A 62 -4.90 -16.67 19.45
N THR A 63 -4.86 -17.36 18.32
CA THR A 63 -3.72 -17.33 17.39
C THR A 63 -3.48 -15.92 16.85
N ARG A 64 -4.55 -15.20 16.48
CA ARG A 64 -4.47 -13.82 15.98
C ARG A 64 -3.99 -12.85 17.07
N ARG A 65 -4.44 -13.05 18.30
CA ARG A 65 -3.99 -12.30 19.48
C ARG A 65 -2.51 -12.53 19.77
N ASP A 66 -2.03 -13.77 19.68
CA ASP A 66 -0.62 -14.08 19.94
C ASP A 66 0.32 -13.41 18.92
N ARG A 67 -0.13 -13.25 17.67
CA ARG A 67 0.59 -12.43 16.67
C ARG A 67 0.66 -10.95 17.09
N LEU A 68 -0.42 -10.37 17.62
CA LEU A 68 -0.39 -9.01 18.16
C LEU A 68 0.58 -8.86 19.34
N VAL A 69 0.59 -9.84 20.25
CA VAL A 69 1.53 -9.86 21.40
C VAL A 69 2.98 -9.91 20.92
N LYS A 70 3.28 -10.79 19.96
CA LYS A 70 4.61 -10.89 19.35
C LYS A 70 5.04 -9.56 18.73
N ARG A 71 4.17 -8.93 17.92
CA ARG A 71 4.43 -7.61 17.32
C ARG A 71 4.66 -6.53 18.36
N ALA A 72 3.87 -6.52 19.44
CA ALA A 72 4.04 -5.56 20.52
C ALA A 72 5.41 -5.72 21.21
N HIS A 73 5.90 -6.94 21.41
CA HIS A 73 7.23 -7.19 21.96
C HIS A 73 8.37 -6.79 21.00
N GLU A 74 8.22 -7.04 19.70
CA GLU A 74 9.25 -6.78 18.70
C GLU A 74 9.36 -5.28 18.33
N GLN A 75 8.22 -4.60 18.20
CA GLN A 75 8.14 -3.23 17.67
C GLN A 75 7.82 -2.19 18.74
N GLY A 76 7.28 -2.60 19.88
CA GLY A 76 6.76 -1.72 20.92
C GLY A 76 5.27 -1.40 20.79
N PHE A 77 4.62 -1.12 21.93
CA PHE A 77 3.17 -0.92 22.01
C PHE A 77 2.67 0.30 21.21
N ASP A 78 3.36 1.44 21.31
CA ASP A 78 2.93 2.67 20.61
C ASP A 78 3.05 2.52 19.09
N VAL A 79 4.11 1.86 18.60
CA VAL A 79 4.28 1.56 17.17
C VAL A 79 3.17 0.63 16.66
N LEU A 80 2.80 -0.40 17.43
CA LEU A 80 1.68 -1.27 17.11
C LEU A 80 0.36 -0.49 17.04
N VAL A 81 0.08 0.36 18.03
CA VAL A 81 -1.13 1.21 18.07
C VAL A 81 -1.20 2.11 16.85
N GLU A 82 -0.13 2.84 16.54
CA GLU A 82 -0.06 3.71 15.36
C GLU A 82 -0.32 2.94 14.07
N HIS A 83 0.33 1.79 13.91
CA HIS A 83 0.19 0.97 12.71
C HIS A 83 -1.26 0.48 12.52
N CYS A 84 -1.88 -0.06 13.57
CA CYS A 84 -3.24 -0.58 13.51
C CYS A 84 -4.30 0.52 13.37
N ALA A 85 -4.13 1.65 14.07
CA ALA A 85 -5.01 2.81 13.94
C ALA A 85 -5.01 3.34 12.51
N TYR A 86 -3.81 3.46 11.95
CA TYR A 86 -3.60 3.90 10.58
C TYR A 86 -4.19 2.93 9.54
N THR A 87 -4.00 1.63 9.75
CA THR A 87 -4.55 0.59 8.88
C THR A 87 -6.07 0.74 8.73
N TRP A 88 -6.78 0.92 9.84
CA TRP A 88 -8.23 1.13 9.81
C TRP A 88 -8.63 2.48 9.22
N PHE A 89 -7.92 3.55 9.56
CA PHE A 89 -8.16 4.86 8.98
C PHE A 89 -8.07 4.83 7.44
N ASN A 90 -7.00 4.24 6.90
CA ASN A 90 -6.80 4.15 5.45
C ASN A 90 -7.87 3.30 4.75
N ARG A 91 -8.24 2.15 5.32
CA ARG A 91 -9.28 1.29 4.74
C ARG A 91 -10.62 2.02 4.67
N LEU A 92 -10.98 2.76 5.73
CA LEU A 92 -12.21 3.52 5.77
C LEU A 92 -12.17 4.72 4.81
N CYS A 93 -11.05 5.43 4.69
CA CYS A 93 -10.88 6.47 3.67
C CYS A 93 -10.99 5.90 2.25
N ALA A 94 -10.41 4.74 1.98
CA ALA A 94 -10.52 4.06 0.70
C ALA A 94 -11.96 3.65 0.38
N ILE A 95 -12.67 3.03 1.34
CA ILE A 95 -14.09 2.68 1.18
C ILE A 95 -14.93 3.94 0.98
N ARG A 96 -14.66 5.04 1.71
CA ARG A 96 -15.36 6.32 1.55
C ARG A 96 -15.19 6.89 0.14
N TYR A 97 -13.97 6.87 -0.40
CA TYR A 97 -13.73 7.28 -1.77
C TYR A 97 -14.49 6.38 -2.75
N MET A 98 -14.39 5.06 -2.59
CA MET A 98 -15.01 4.08 -3.50
C MET A 98 -16.54 4.15 -3.50
N GLU A 99 -17.18 4.35 -2.34
CA GLU A 99 -18.64 4.42 -2.28
C GLU A 99 -19.20 5.69 -2.95
N ILE A 100 -18.50 6.82 -2.84
CA ILE A 100 -18.92 8.08 -3.48
C ILE A 100 -18.89 7.94 -5.00
N HIS A 101 -17.91 7.20 -5.52
CA HIS A 101 -17.75 6.95 -6.96
C HIS A 101 -18.51 5.73 -7.48
N GLY A 102 -19.23 5.00 -6.60
CA GLY A 102 -19.95 3.78 -6.98
C GLY A 102 -19.03 2.65 -7.45
N TYR A 103 -17.87 2.49 -6.81
CA TYR A 103 -16.87 1.46 -7.13
C TYR A 103 -17.03 0.17 -6.31
N LEU A 104 -18.01 0.11 -5.43
CA LEU A 104 -18.38 -1.11 -4.70
C LEU A 104 -19.33 -1.95 -5.57
N ASP A 105 -18.98 -3.21 -5.83
CA ASP A 105 -19.68 -4.06 -6.81
C ASP A 105 -21.15 -4.34 -6.45
N HIS A 106 -21.49 -4.34 -5.16
CA HIS A 106 -22.87 -4.51 -4.69
C HIS A 106 -23.76 -3.27 -4.90
N GLY A 107 -23.17 -2.11 -5.24
CA GLY A 107 -23.91 -0.91 -5.64
C GLY A 107 -24.50 -0.04 -4.53
N PHE A 108 -24.20 -0.32 -3.26
CA PHE A 108 -24.70 0.45 -2.10
C PHE A 108 -23.54 1.12 -1.35
N ARG A 109 -23.80 2.20 -0.60
CA ARG A 109 -22.79 2.88 0.22
C ARG A 109 -22.58 2.16 1.55
N MET A 110 -21.31 1.91 1.89
CA MET A 110 -20.93 1.15 3.07
C MET A 110 -20.93 2.02 4.32
N LEU A 111 -20.37 3.22 4.27
CA LEU A 111 -20.16 4.12 5.41
C LEU A 111 -21.25 5.18 5.55
N SER A 112 -22.05 5.40 4.52
CA SER A 112 -23.06 6.47 4.49
C SER A 112 -24.36 6.00 3.85
N HIS A 113 -25.37 6.86 3.86
CA HIS A 113 -26.62 6.64 3.15
C HIS A 113 -27.00 7.94 2.40
N PRO A 114 -27.39 7.86 1.11
CA PRO A 114 -27.65 9.05 0.29
C PRO A 114 -28.84 9.88 0.81
N ASP A 115 -29.94 9.22 1.19
CA ASP A 115 -31.17 9.91 1.63
C ASP A 115 -31.35 10.04 3.16
N ASN A 116 -30.51 9.39 3.96
CA ASN A 116 -30.64 9.36 5.42
C ASN A 116 -29.27 9.54 6.11
N PRO A 117 -28.87 10.79 6.42
CA PRO A 117 -27.52 11.10 6.91
C PRO A 117 -27.07 10.33 8.16
N ASN A 118 -28.02 9.83 8.97
CA ASN A 118 -27.74 9.13 10.23
C ASN A 118 -27.81 7.60 10.11
N SER A 119 -27.98 7.04 8.91
CA SER A 119 -28.00 5.59 8.68
C SER A 119 -26.94 5.14 7.67
N PHE A 120 -26.92 3.84 7.40
CA PHE A 120 -26.00 3.17 6.49
C PHE A 120 -26.82 2.43 5.44
N GLU A 121 -26.61 2.73 4.15
CA GLU A 121 -27.41 2.17 3.06
C GLU A 121 -27.32 0.64 3.01
N VAL A 122 -26.14 0.07 3.29
CA VAL A 122 -25.93 -1.38 3.39
C VAL A 122 -26.80 -2.08 4.44
N LEU A 123 -27.25 -1.38 5.49
CA LEU A 123 -28.14 -1.95 6.50
C LEU A 123 -29.60 -2.03 6.04
N ASP A 124 -29.97 -1.26 5.01
CA ASP A 124 -31.29 -1.32 4.38
C ASP A 124 -31.32 -2.39 3.27
N HIS A 125 -30.14 -2.80 2.77
CA HIS A 125 -29.95 -3.75 1.67
C HIS A 125 -29.13 -4.99 2.07
N VAL A 126 -29.27 -5.47 3.31
CA VAL A 126 -28.53 -6.63 3.84
C VAL A 126 -28.62 -7.87 2.94
N PRO A 127 -29.79 -8.28 2.39
CA PRO A 127 -29.88 -9.47 1.55
C PRO A 127 -29.04 -9.39 0.27
N GLU A 128 -29.04 -8.23 -0.41
CA GLU A 128 -28.30 -7.99 -1.65
C GLU A 128 -26.79 -7.89 -1.40
N VAL A 129 -26.41 -7.15 -0.36
CA VAL A 129 -25.00 -6.98 0.02
C VAL A 129 -24.41 -8.32 0.49
N ALA A 130 -25.15 -9.09 1.29
CA ALA A 130 -24.71 -10.40 1.75
C ALA A 130 -24.60 -11.42 0.61
N GLU A 131 -25.49 -11.39 -0.39
CA GLU A 131 -25.36 -12.24 -1.59
C GLU A 131 -24.05 -11.96 -2.34
N ALA A 132 -23.67 -10.69 -2.44
CA ALA A 132 -22.47 -10.28 -3.16
C ALA A 132 -21.17 -10.57 -2.37
N LEU A 133 -21.18 -10.39 -1.05
CA LEU A 133 -19.97 -10.42 -0.22
C LEU A 133 -19.80 -11.71 0.61
N LEU A 134 -20.90 -12.28 1.13
CA LEU A 134 -20.91 -13.43 2.06
C LEU A 134 -22.11 -14.37 1.78
N PRO A 135 -22.18 -14.99 0.58
CA PRO A 135 -23.33 -15.82 0.21
C PRO A 135 -23.58 -16.97 1.21
N GLU A 136 -22.54 -17.49 1.85
CA GLU A 136 -22.63 -18.54 2.86
C GLU A 136 -23.25 -18.10 4.19
N LYS A 137 -23.15 -16.81 4.57
CA LYS A 137 -23.76 -16.24 5.79
C LYS A 137 -25.07 -15.50 5.53
N LYS A 138 -25.51 -15.39 4.28
CA LYS A 138 -26.72 -14.63 3.91
C LYS A 138 -27.95 -14.97 4.76
N ALA A 139 -28.27 -16.25 4.90
CA ALA A 139 -29.45 -16.68 5.66
C ALA A 139 -29.39 -16.20 7.13
N GLN A 140 -28.22 -16.32 7.76
CA GLN A 140 -27.96 -15.85 9.12
C GLN A 140 -28.12 -14.32 9.21
N LEU A 141 -27.49 -13.55 8.31
CA LEU A 141 -27.55 -12.08 8.33
C LEU A 141 -28.98 -11.55 8.13
N VAL A 142 -29.76 -12.21 7.28
CA VAL A 142 -31.19 -11.88 7.08
C VAL A 142 -31.99 -12.16 8.35
N GLU A 143 -31.78 -13.30 9.00
CA GLU A 143 -32.44 -13.62 10.28
C GLU A 143 -32.06 -12.61 11.38
N MET A 144 -30.77 -12.27 11.47
CA MET A 144 -30.27 -11.22 12.38
C MET A 144 -30.98 -9.89 12.11
N LYS A 145 -31.17 -9.49 10.84
CA LYS A 145 -31.86 -8.26 10.49
C LYS A 145 -33.33 -8.28 10.91
N LEU A 146 -34.01 -9.42 10.73
CA LEU A 146 -35.40 -9.60 11.14
C LEU A 146 -35.60 -9.52 12.67
N SER A 147 -34.57 -9.87 13.45
CA SER A 147 -34.61 -9.73 14.91
C SER A 147 -34.62 -8.27 15.39
N GLY A 148 -34.16 -7.33 14.55
CA GLY A 148 -34.27 -5.88 14.75
C GLY A 148 -33.36 -5.26 15.80
N ASN A 149 -32.47 -6.02 16.45
CA ASN A 149 -31.58 -5.52 17.52
C ASN A 149 -30.09 -5.84 17.30
N GLN A 150 -29.70 -6.23 16.08
CA GLN A 150 -28.34 -6.68 15.76
C GLN A 150 -27.62 -5.84 14.68
N ASP A 151 -28.11 -4.63 14.40
CA ASP A 151 -27.57 -3.78 13.31
C ASP A 151 -26.05 -3.54 13.40
N GLU A 152 -25.50 -3.29 14.60
CA GLU A 152 -24.04 -3.14 14.80
C GLU A 152 -23.27 -4.41 14.41
N ALA A 153 -23.78 -5.59 14.79
CA ALA A 153 -23.13 -6.86 14.49
C ALA A 153 -23.21 -7.17 12.98
N ILE A 154 -24.37 -6.93 12.36
CA ILE A 154 -24.56 -7.07 10.92
C ILE A 154 -23.61 -6.14 10.17
N TYR A 155 -23.58 -4.86 10.55
CA TYR A 155 -22.72 -3.86 9.93
C TYR A 155 -21.24 -4.27 9.99
N ARG A 156 -20.79 -4.75 11.15
CA ARG A 156 -19.42 -5.23 11.33
C ARG A 156 -19.08 -6.38 10.40
N GLU A 157 -19.95 -7.37 10.27
CA GLU A 157 -19.73 -8.51 9.36
C GLU A 157 -19.68 -8.06 7.89
N LEU A 158 -20.60 -7.17 7.47
CA LEU A 158 -20.61 -6.64 6.10
C LEU A 158 -19.37 -5.80 5.78
N LEU A 159 -18.92 -4.95 6.71
CA LEU A 159 -17.72 -4.13 6.54
C LEU A 159 -16.45 -4.99 6.41
N LEU A 160 -16.33 -6.03 7.23
CA LEU A 160 -15.21 -6.97 7.13
C LEU A 160 -15.23 -7.74 5.82
N ALA A 161 -16.40 -8.22 5.39
CA ALA A 161 -16.54 -8.88 4.10
C ALA A 161 -16.20 -7.98 2.92
N GLN A 162 -16.56 -6.70 3.00
CA GLN A 162 -16.18 -5.72 1.99
C GLN A 162 -14.65 -5.57 1.92
N CYS A 163 -13.96 -5.56 3.06
CA CYS A 163 -12.50 -5.54 3.09
C CYS A 163 -11.92 -6.80 2.44
N HIS A 164 -12.48 -7.99 2.73
CA HIS A 164 -12.05 -9.25 2.13
C HIS A 164 -12.26 -9.29 0.62
N ALA A 165 -13.39 -8.77 0.13
CA ALA A 165 -13.64 -8.66 -1.30
C ALA A 165 -12.61 -7.75 -1.99
N LEU A 166 -12.28 -6.61 -1.35
CA LEU A 166 -11.29 -5.66 -1.87
C LEU A 166 -9.85 -6.17 -1.79
N HIS A 167 -9.52 -7.07 -0.86
CA HIS A 167 -8.19 -7.70 -0.76
C HIS A 167 -7.76 -8.35 -2.08
N ARG A 168 -8.69 -8.91 -2.86
CA ARG A 168 -8.35 -9.54 -4.15
C ARG A 168 -7.70 -8.55 -5.12
N ALA A 169 -8.22 -7.34 -5.22
CA ALA A 169 -7.72 -6.31 -6.14
C ALA A 169 -6.62 -5.44 -5.50
N MET A 170 -6.66 -5.27 -4.18
CA MET A 170 -5.79 -4.36 -3.42
C MET A 170 -5.22 -5.05 -2.17
N PRO A 171 -4.46 -6.15 -2.32
CA PRO A 171 -3.92 -6.91 -1.19
C PRO A 171 -2.90 -6.11 -0.37
N PHE A 172 -2.35 -5.03 -0.94
CA PHE A 172 -1.44 -4.12 -0.25
C PHE A 172 -2.15 -3.24 0.79
N LEU A 173 -3.47 -3.01 0.68
CA LEU A 173 -4.23 -2.09 1.54
C LEU A 173 -5.26 -2.82 2.42
N PHE A 174 -5.93 -3.81 1.85
CA PHE A 174 -6.86 -4.67 2.58
C PHE A 174 -6.18 -6.01 2.83
N GLU A 175 -6.24 -6.48 4.08
CA GLU A 175 -5.61 -7.75 4.47
C GLU A 175 -6.51 -8.94 4.13
N ALA A 176 -5.91 -10.13 4.12
CA ALA A 176 -6.63 -11.38 3.93
C ALA A 176 -7.55 -11.69 5.12
N VAL A 177 -8.47 -12.63 4.92
CA VAL A 177 -9.32 -13.19 5.98
C VAL A 177 -8.45 -13.70 7.15
N ASP A 178 -8.91 -13.48 8.38
CA ASP A 178 -8.24 -13.88 9.62
C ASP A 178 -6.95 -13.11 9.95
N ASP A 179 -6.78 -11.92 9.38
CA ASP A 179 -5.72 -11.00 9.76
C ASP A 179 -5.93 -10.44 11.18
N GLU A 180 -4.86 -10.23 11.95
CA GLU A 180 -5.00 -9.74 13.33
C GLU A 180 -5.64 -8.34 13.42
N ALA A 181 -5.55 -7.50 12.39
CA ALA A 181 -6.08 -6.15 12.44
C ALA A 181 -7.61 -6.13 12.57
N GLU A 182 -8.35 -7.16 12.15
CA GLU A 182 -9.81 -7.20 12.33
C GLU A 182 -10.24 -7.33 13.79
N LEU A 183 -9.40 -7.88 14.66
CA LEU A 183 -9.65 -7.86 16.11
C LEU A 183 -9.64 -6.43 16.66
N LEU A 184 -8.96 -5.52 15.95
CA LEU A 184 -8.77 -4.13 16.30
C LEU A 184 -9.70 -3.18 15.55
N LEU A 185 -10.64 -3.71 14.74
CA LEU A 185 -11.72 -2.89 14.18
C LEU A 185 -12.50 -2.27 15.34
N PRO A 186 -12.64 -0.93 15.39
CA PRO A 186 -13.35 -0.24 16.46
C PRO A 186 -14.79 -0.73 16.62
N ASP A 187 -15.30 -0.70 17.84
CA ASP A 187 -16.68 -1.05 18.15
C ASP A 187 -17.58 0.19 18.02
N ASN A 188 -18.91 -0.03 18.05
CA ASN A 188 -19.93 1.02 18.07
C ASN A 188 -19.92 1.92 16.82
N LEU A 189 -19.67 1.32 15.66
CA LEU A 189 -19.53 2.02 14.39
C LEU A 189 -20.86 2.60 13.88
N THR A 190 -21.99 2.01 14.26
CA THR A 190 -23.30 2.50 13.82
C THR A 190 -23.88 3.62 14.68
N ARG A 191 -23.19 3.98 15.79
CA ARG A 191 -23.65 5.07 16.66
C ARG A 191 -23.45 6.44 16.03
N THR A 192 -24.25 7.41 16.45
CA THR A 192 -24.17 8.81 16.03
C THR A 192 -22.91 9.53 16.52
N ASP A 193 -22.24 9.01 17.53
CA ASP A 193 -20.96 9.50 18.05
C ASP A 193 -19.76 8.66 17.59
N SER A 194 -19.96 7.78 16.59
CA SER A 194 -18.90 6.91 16.07
C SER A 194 -17.80 7.67 15.33
N ILE A 195 -16.62 7.06 15.29
CA ILE A 195 -15.46 7.55 14.54
C ILE A 195 -15.73 7.70 13.02
N LEU A 196 -16.74 7.00 12.49
CA LEU A 196 -17.14 7.09 11.09
C LEU A 196 -17.82 8.43 10.77
N ARG A 197 -18.58 8.99 11.71
CA ARG A 197 -19.29 10.26 11.49
C ARG A 197 -18.34 11.41 11.21
N GLY A 198 -17.19 11.45 11.88
CA GLY A 198 -16.16 12.45 11.57
C GLY A 198 -15.68 12.38 10.12
N LEU A 199 -15.54 11.17 9.55
CA LEU A 199 -15.11 10.98 8.17
C LEU A 199 -16.20 11.37 7.16
N VAL A 200 -17.44 10.94 7.43
CA VAL A 200 -18.58 11.10 6.51
C VAL A 200 -19.14 12.52 6.55
N ASP A 201 -19.33 13.08 7.74
CA ASP A 201 -20.00 14.36 7.95
C ASP A 201 -19.00 15.53 8.01
N GLY A 202 -17.75 15.25 8.40
CA GLY A 202 -16.70 16.26 8.54
C GLY A 202 -16.02 16.67 7.23
N ILE A 203 -16.17 15.86 6.17
CA ILE A 203 -15.59 16.11 4.85
C ILE A 203 -16.71 16.03 3.79
N PRO A 204 -17.10 17.16 3.17
CA PRO A 204 -18.10 17.20 2.12
C PRO A 204 -17.77 16.28 0.92
N GLU A 205 -18.79 15.70 0.28
CA GLU A 205 -18.61 14.81 -0.88
C GLU A 205 -17.88 15.47 -2.07
N GLU A 206 -17.96 16.80 -2.20
CA GLU A 206 -17.22 17.58 -3.19
C GLU A 206 -15.69 17.50 -3.00
N ASP A 207 -15.21 17.37 -1.76
CA ASP A 207 -13.78 17.24 -1.48
C ASP A 207 -13.25 15.83 -1.80
N TRP A 208 -14.14 14.86 -2.02
CA TRP A 208 -13.78 13.50 -2.39
C TRP A 208 -13.68 13.26 -3.89
N GLN A 209 -14.04 14.23 -4.75
CA GLN A 209 -14.08 14.03 -6.22
C GLN A 209 -12.71 13.78 -6.85
N GLU A 210 -11.64 14.27 -6.22
CA GLU A 210 -10.27 14.10 -6.69
C GLU A 210 -9.55 13.09 -5.78
N VAL A 211 -8.84 12.14 -6.37
CA VAL A 211 -8.17 11.06 -5.63
C VAL A 211 -7.09 11.57 -4.68
N GLU A 212 -6.55 12.76 -4.95
CA GLU A 212 -5.61 13.50 -4.12
C GLU A 212 -6.12 13.72 -2.68
N VAL A 213 -7.44 13.71 -2.45
CA VAL A 213 -8.05 13.79 -1.11
C VAL A 213 -7.40 12.83 -0.12
N ILE A 214 -7.07 11.62 -0.58
CA ILE A 214 -6.43 10.56 0.21
C ILE A 214 -5.02 10.97 0.64
N GLY A 215 -4.26 11.60 -0.25
CA GLY A 215 -2.94 12.12 0.07
C GLY A 215 -2.98 13.28 1.07
N TRP A 216 -3.97 14.16 0.97
CA TRP A 216 -4.16 15.25 1.94
C TRP A 216 -4.59 14.74 3.31
N LEU A 217 -5.51 13.77 3.35
CA LEU A 217 -5.91 13.07 4.57
C LEU A 217 -4.69 12.50 5.28
N TYR A 218 -3.82 11.82 4.54
CA TYR A 218 -2.60 11.26 5.09
C TYR A 218 -1.66 12.30 5.67
N GLN A 219 -1.38 13.35 4.89
CA GLN A 219 -0.47 14.41 5.31
C GLN A 219 -0.92 15.08 6.61
N PHE A 220 -2.20 15.42 6.72
CA PHE A 220 -2.74 16.03 7.92
C PHE A 220 -2.89 15.03 9.07
N TYR A 221 -3.13 13.75 8.79
CA TYR A 221 -3.16 12.71 9.81
C TYR A 221 -1.83 12.63 10.58
N ILE A 222 -0.69 12.74 9.88
CA ILE A 222 0.64 12.63 10.51
C ILE A 222 1.24 13.96 10.98
N SER A 223 0.55 15.10 10.82
CA SER A 223 1.15 16.42 11.06
C SER A 223 1.58 16.65 12.52
N GLU A 224 0.78 16.19 13.49
CA GLU A 224 1.15 16.31 14.92
C GLU A 224 2.39 15.47 15.25
N LYS A 225 2.52 14.28 14.64
CA LYS A 225 3.70 13.43 14.81
C LYS A 225 4.94 14.10 14.20
N LYS A 226 4.80 14.70 13.02
CA LYS A 226 5.86 15.48 12.37
C LYS A 226 6.37 16.60 13.28
N ASP A 227 5.47 17.39 13.86
CA ASP A 227 5.84 18.49 14.75
C ASP A 227 6.55 18.02 16.03
N ALA A 228 6.27 16.79 16.50
CA ALA A 228 6.91 16.21 17.68
C ALA A 228 8.37 15.74 17.45
N VAL A 229 8.69 15.34 16.21
CA VAL A 229 9.98 14.74 15.84
C VAL A 229 10.92 15.73 15.13
N ILE A 230 10.38 16.80 14.53
CA ILE A 230 11.17 17.81 13.85
C ILE A 230 12.11 18.56 14.81
N GLY A 231 13.31 18.90 14.35
CA GLY A 231 14.32 19.62 15.14
C GLY A 231 15.19 18.74 16.06
N LYS A 232 15.01 17.42 16.04
CA LYS A 232 15.84 16.44 16.76
C LYS A 232 16.57 15.53 15.77
N VAL A 233 17.52 14.72 16.25
CA VAL A 233 18.02 13.59 15.45
C VAL A 233 16.86 12.62 15.24
N VAL A 234 16.52 12.37 13.99
CA VAL A 234 15.31 11.62 13.62
C VAL A 234 15.63 10.13 13.59
N LYS A 235 14.97 9.34 14.44
CA LYS A 235 15.09 7.88 14.42
C LYS A 235 14.51 7.33 13.11
N SER A 236 14.95 6.14 12.69
CA SER A 236 14.48 5.49 11.46
C SER A 236 12.94 5.39 11.37
N GLU A 237 12.27 5.03 12.48
CA GLU A 237 10.80 4.94 12.58
C GLU A 237 10.06 6.29 12.42
N ASP A 238 10.77 7.41 12.59
CA ASP A 238 10.24 8.77 12.52
C ASP A 238 10.66 9.52 11.25
N ILE A 239 11.55 8.95 10.43
CA ILE A 239 11.98 9.57 9.16
C ILE A 239 10.77 9.93 8.30
N PRO A 240 9.80 9.03 8.04
CA PRO A 240 8.65 9.37 7.21
C PRO A 240 7.87 10.58 7.73
N ALA A 241 7.63 10.65 9.04
CA ALA A 241 6.91 11.76 9.64
C ALA A 241 7.70 13.08 9.52
N ALA A 242 9.02 13.05 9.73
CA ALA A 242 9.86 14.24 9.70
C ALA A 242 10.00 14.83 8.30
N THR A 243 10.01 14.00 7.25
CA THR A 243 10.32 14.42 5.88
C THR A 243 9.10 14.54 4.98
N GLN A 244 7.90 14.16 5.43
CA GLN A 244 6.69 14.27 4.62
C GLN A 244 6.39 15.73 4.26
N LEU A 245 6.53 16.04 2.97
CA LEU A 245 6.24 17.33 2.37
C LEU A 245 5.49 17.10 1.06
N PHE A 246 4.42 17.85 0.87
CA PHE A 246 3.64 17.79 -0.36
C PHE A 246 4.31 18.59 -1.46
N THR A 247 4.26 18.06 -2.68
CA THR A 247 4.62 18.80 -3.90
C THR A 247 3.35 19.47 -4.43
N PRO A 248 3.22 20.82 -4.39
CA PRO A 248 2.08 21.53 -4.97
C PRO A 248 1.77 21.04 -6.40
N ASN A 249 0.48 20.94 -6.74
CA ASN A 249 0.05 20.32 -8.00
C ASN A 249 0.72 20.94 -9.24
N TRP A 250 0.82 22.28 -9.30
CA TRP A 250 1.49 22.94 -10.42
C TRP A 250 2.97 22.55 -10.59
N ILE A 251 3.69 22.24 -9.48
CA ILE A 251 5.08 21.77 -9.54
C ILE A 251 5.09 20.34 -10.09
N VAL A 252 4.16 19.50 -9.65
CA VAL A 252 4.02 18.13 -10.16
C VAL A 252 3.79 18.14 -11.67
N GLN A 253 2.78 18.90 -12.12
CA GLN A 253 2.45 19.10 -13.53
C GLN A 253 3.66 19.61 -14.31
N TYR A 254 4.31 20.65 -13.80
CA TYR A 254 5.54 21.18 -14.40
C TYR A 254 6.62 20.11 -14.58
N LEU A 255 6.94 19.35 -13.53
CA LEU A 255 8.01 18.36 -13.58
C LEU A 255 7.70 17.22 -14.55
N VAL A 256 6.48 16.69 -14.52
CA VAL A 256 6.09 15.55 -15.37
C VAL A 256 5.94 15.97 -16.83
N GLN A 257 5.25 17.08 -17.11
CA GLN A 257 5.02 17.57 -18.48
C GLN A 257 6.34 17.91 -19.17
N ASN A 258 7.30 18.48 -18.44
CA ASN A 258 8.64 18.80 -18.98
C ASN A 258 9.65 17.63 -18.95
N SER A 259 9.23 16.46 -18.47
CA SER A 259 10.03 15.23 -18.52
C SER A 259 9.41 14.23 -19.50
N VAL A 260 8.31 13.58 -19.10
CA VAL A 260 7.60 12.56 -19.88
C VAL A 260 6.98 13.17 -21.13
N GLY A 261 6.20 14.25 -20.96
CA GLY A 261 5.55 14.94 -22.09
C GLY A 261 6.56 15.51 -23.08
N ARG A 262 7.67 16.07 -22.56
CA ARG A 262 8.78 16.58 -23.37
C ARG A 262 9.44 15.47 -24.20
N GLN A 263 9.70 14.31 -23.63
CA GLN A 263 10.29 13.19 -24.38
C GLN A 263 9.40 12.78 -25.55
N TRP A 264 8.08 12.73 -25.33
CA TRP A 264 7.11 12.45 -26.40
C TRP A 264 7.17 13.52 -27.49
N LEU A 265 7.10 14.81 -27.12
CA LEU A 265 7.12 15.94 -28.06
C LEU A 265 8.46 16.10 -28.80
N GLN A 266 9.57 15.61 -28.26
CA GLN A 266 10.84 15.58 -28.99
C GLN A 266 10.79 14.63 -30.19
N THR A 267 10.06 13.51 -30.05
CA THR A 267 9.88 12.52 -31.12
C THR A 267 8.72 12.88 -32.04
N TYR A 268 7.65 13.46 -31.48
CA TYR A 268 6.43 13.85 -32.19
C TYR A 268 6.12 15.34 -31.95
N PRO A 269 6.83 16.27 -32.62
CA PRO A 269 6.66 17.72 -32.38
C PRO A 269 5.25 18.24 -32.67
N ASP A 270 4.53 17.61 -33.61
CA ASP A 270 3.17 17.99 -34.01
C ASP A 270 2.07 17.32 -33.16
N SER A 271 2.44 16.60 -32.10
CA SER A 271 1.48 15.91 -31.23
C SER A 271 0.51 16.90 -30.56
N PRO A 272 -0.81 16.57 -30.52
CA PRO A 272 -1.81 17.38 -29.83
C PRO A 272 -1.62 17.40 -28.30
N LEU A 273 -0.78 16.52 -27.74
CA LEU A 273 -0.48 16.44 -26.30
C LEU A 273 -0.06 17.79 -25.73
N LYS A 274 0.68 18.60 -26.50
CA LYS A 274 1.11 19.95 -26.09
C LYS A 274 -0.05 20.82 -25.62
N GLY A 275 -1.20 20.74 -26.27
CA GLY A 275 -2.39 21.53 -25.91
C GLY A 275 -3.08 21.11 -24.61
N LYS A 276 -2.67 19.98 -24.02
CA LYS A 276 -3.18 19.45 -22.74
C LYS A 276 -2.19 19.62 -21.59
N MET A 277 -1.04 20.26 -21.82
CA MET A 277 0.04 20.41 -20.84
C MET A 277 0.26 21.89 -20.50
N ASP A 278 -0.56 22.41 -19.59
CA ASP A 278 -0.59 23.83 -19.21
C ASP A 278 0.75 24.38 -18.68
N TYR A 279 1.62 23.52 -18.15
CA TYR A 279 2.91 23.86 -17.57
C TYR A 279 4.10 23.43 -18.43
N TYR A 280 3.87 22.98 -19.66
CA TYR A 280 4.93 22.65 -20.61
C TYR A 280 5.69 23.90 -21.06
N ILE A 281 7.02 23.82 -21.05
CA ILE A 281 7.92 24.87 -21.57
C ILE A 281 8.47 24.44 -22.92
N GLU A 282 8.21 25.27 -23.93
CA GLU A 282 8.82 25.09 -25.24
C GLU A 282 10.34 25.32 -25.17
N PRO A 283 11.15 24.43 -25.78
CA PRO A 283 12.58 24.67 -25.92
C PRO A 283 12.84 25.97 -26.68
N ALA A 284 13.74 26.80 -26.15
CA ALA A 284 14.23 27.97 -26.89
C ALA A 284 14.97 27.53 -28.17
N GLU A 285 14.96 28.38 -29.20
CA GLU A 285 15.71 28.15 -30.44
C GLU A 285 17.18 27.82 -30.11
N GLN A 286 17.61 26.63 -30.53
CA GLN A 286 18.99 26.16 -30.38
C GLN A 286 19.77 26.39 -31.66
N THR A 287 21.11 26.46 -31.56
CA THR A 287 21.97 26.58 -32.74
C THR A 287 21.84 25.33 -33.65
N PRO A 288 22.13 25.44 -34.96
CA PRO A 288 22.02 24.31 -35.89
C PRO A 288 22.85 23.09 -35.46
N GLU A 289 24.00 23.29 -34.82
CA GLU A 289 24.85 22.20 -34.31
C GLU A 289 24.18 21.43 -33.17
N VAL A 290 23.53 22.13 -32.24
CA VAL A 290 22.79 21.52 -31.14
C VAL A 290 21.55 20.80 -31.67
N GLN A 291 20.86 21.36 -32.66
CA GLN A 291 19.73 20.70 -33.32
C GLN A 291 20.16 19.39 -33.99
N ALA A 292 21.32 19.37 -34.68
CA ALA A 292 21.85 18.17 -35.31
C ALA A 292 22.24 17.09 -34.28
N GLN A 293 22.79 17.48 -33.13
CA GLN A 293 23.09 16.54 -32.04
C GLN A 293 21.82 15.97 -31.42
N LEU A 294 20.81 16.81 -31.17
CA LEU A 294 19.50 16.38 -30.66
C LEU A 294 18.85 15.39 -31.62
N ALA A 295 18.80 15.71 -32.92
CA ALA A 295 18.24 14.82 -33.94
C ALA A 295 18.98 13.47 -34.03
N ALA A 296 20.28 13.41 -33.70
CA ALA A 296 21.05 12.17 -33.71
C ALA A 296 20.77 11.25 -32.51
N ILE A 297 20.36 11.83 -31.37
CA ILE A 297 20.07 11.06 -30.14
C ILE A 297 18.57 10.83 -29.92
N THR A 298 17.71 11.62 -30.57
CA THR A 298 16.26 11.45 -30.53
C THR A 298 15.86 10.24 -31.39
N PRO A 299 15.14 9.25 -30.83
CA PRO A 299 14.66 8.10 -31.60
C PRO A 299 13.65 8.53 -32.67
N ALA A 300 13.58 7.78 -33.78
CA ALA A 300 12.62 8.05 -34.85
C ALA A 300 11.17 7.64 -34.49
N SER A 301 11.01 6.71 -33.55
CA SER A 301 9.72 6.31 -32.99
C SER A 301 9.92 5.81 -31.57
N ILE A 302 8.97 6.13 -30.69
CA ILE A 302 8.86 5.61 -29.32
C ILE A 302 7.51 4.93 -29.16
N GLU A 303 7.50 3.66 -28.74
CA GLU A 303 6.27 2.98 -28.37
C GLU A 303 5.85 3.38 -26.95
N PRO A 304 4.56 3.69 -26.69
CA PRO A 304 4.11 4.10 -25.36
C PRO A 304 4.53 3.16 -24.24
N GLU A 305 4.49 1.84 -24.45
CA GLU A 305 4.86 0.80 -23.47
C GLU A 305 6.33 0.83 -23.07
N SER A 306 7.21 1.42 -23.89
CA SER A 306 8.63 1.48 -23.59
C SER A 306 9.01 2.61 -22.62
N ILE A 307 8.12 3.59 -22.40
CA ILE A 307 8.41 4.77 -21.59
C ILE A 307 8.34 4.41 -20.10
N LYS A 308 9.47 4.33 -19.41
CA LYS A 308 9.50 4.01 -17.97
C LYS A 308 9.70 5.26 -17.13
N VAL A 309 8.78 5.48 -16.18
CA VAL A 309 8.75 6.62 -15.27
C VAL A 309 8.90 6.13 -13.82
N LEU A 310 9.90 6.64 -13.12
CA LEU A 310 10.13 6.35 -11.70
C LEU A 310 9.92 7.58 -10.84
N ASP A 311 9.13 7.44 -9.78
CA ASP A 311 9.20 8.29 -8.60
C ASP A 311 9.86 7.53 -7.43
N PRO A 312 11.11 7.84 -7.08
CA PRO A 312 11.89 7.11 -6.08
C PRO A 312 11.56 7.48 -4.62
N ALA A 313 10.63 8.40 -4.39
CA ALA A 313 10.12 8.80 -3.08
C ALA A 313 8.65 9.25 -3.21
N CYS A 314 7.80 8.30 -3.62
CA CYS A 314 6.53 8.62 -4.26
C CYS A 314 5.45 9.19 -3.34
N GLY A 315 5.62 9.08 -2.02
CA GLY A 315 4.64 9.56 -1.06
C GLY A 315 3.25 8.99 -1.37
N SER A 316 2.24 9.86 -1.41
CA SER A 316 0.87 9.50 -1.79
C SER A 316 0.62 9.43 -3.31
N GLY A 317 1.67 9.47 -4.14
CA GLY A 317 1.59 9.17 -5.58
C GLY A 317 1.26 10.35 -6.50
N HIS A 318 1.36 11.60 -6.04
CA HIS A 318 0.95 12.78 -6.85
C HIS A 318 1.68 12.89 -8.18
N ILE A 319 2.99 12.67 -8.19
CA ILE A 319 3.80 12.66 -9.41
C ILE A 319 3.37 11.52 -10.35
N LEU A 320 3.06 10.36 -9.78
CA LEU A 320 2.64 9.19 -10.54
C LEU A 320 1.23 9.35 -11.14
N ILE A 321 0.32 10.03 -10.45
CA ILE A 321 -1.02 10.36 -10.97
C ILE A 321 -0.91 11.27 -12.19
N GLU A 322 -0.08 12.32 -12.13
CA GLU A 322 0.15 13.19 -13.29
C GLU A 322 0.87 12.44 -14.43
N ALA A 323 1.82 11.57 -14.11
CA ALA A 323 2.47 10.71 -15.10
C ALA A 323 1.45 9.79 -15.79
N TYR A 324 0.52 9.20 -15.04
CA TYR A 324 -0.60 8.42 -15.57
C TYR A 324 -1.43 9.25 -16.55
N ASN A 325 -1.80 10.48 -16.20
CA ASN A 325 -2.59 11.36 -17.07
C ASN A 325 -1.87 11.69 -18.38
N VAL A 326 -0.57 12.03 -18.32
CA VAL A 326 0.23 12.31 -19.52
C VAL A 326 0.35 11.07 -20.40
N LEU A 327 0.68 9.91 -19.80
CA LEU A 327 0.79 8.63 -20.52
C LEU A 327 -0.53 8.22 -21.15
N LYS A 328 -1.66 8.37 -20.45
CA LYS A 328 -2.99 8.08 -20.99
C LYS A 328 -3.24 8.85 -22.28
N ASN A 329 -2.95 10.15 -22.29
CA ASN A 329 -3.09 10.97 -23.50
C ASN A 329 -2.17 10.48 -24.63
N ILE A 330 -0.95 10.02 -24.31
CA ILE A 330 -0.01 9.43 -25.28
C ILE A 330 -0.58 8.13 -25.89
N TYR A 331 -1.10 7.23 -25.07
CA TYR A 331 -1.72 5.98 -25.54
C TYR A 331 -2.98 6.24 -26.39
N GLU A 332 -3.82 7.19 -25.99
CA GLU A 332 -5.01 7.60 -26.75
C GLU A 332 -4.62 8.16 -28.13
N GLU A 333 -3.58 8.98 -28.19
CA GLU A 333 -3.04 9.52 -29.45
C GLU A 333 -2.56 8.41 -30.40
N ARG A 334 -1.97 7.34 -29.85
CA ARG A 334 -1.56 6.15 -30.63
C ARG A 334 -2.70 5.20 -30.98
N GLY A 335 -3.94 5.52 -30.60
CA GLY A 335 -5.13 4.76 -31.00
C GLY A 335 -5.40 3.51 -30.16
N TYR A 336 -4.83 3.42 -28.95
CA TYR A 336 -5.12 2.33 -28.04
C TYR A 336 -6.58 2.39 -27.57
N ARG A 337 -7.14 1.23 -27.24
CA ARG A 337 -8.49 1.15 -26.69
C ARG A 337 -8.48 1.70 -25.27
N ALA A 338 -9.31 2.70 -24.99
CA ALA A 338 -9.39 3.38 -23.69
C ALA A 338 -9.44 2.41 -22.48
N ARG A 339 -10.12 1.27 -22.61
CA ARG A 339 -10.22 0.26 -21.55
C ARG A 339 -8.96 -0.58 -21.29
N ASP A 340 -8.03 -0.62 -22.24
CA ASP A 340 -6.79 -1.41 -22.16
C ASP A 340 -5.62 -0.55 -21.68
N ILE A 341 -5.69 0.77 -21.90
CA ILE A 341 -4.70 1.77 -21.49
C ILE A 341 -4.34 1.69 -19.99
N PRO A 342 -5.29 1.60 -19.04
CA PRO A 342 -4.97 1.66 -17.62
C PRO A 342 -4.04 0.52 -17.19
N GLN A 343 -4.32 -0.70 -17.64
CA GLN A 343 -3.48 -1.86 -17.34
C GLN A 343 -2.08 -1.69 -17.92
N LEU A 344 -1.97 -1.24 -19.18
CA LEU A 344 -0.68 -1.04 -19.84
C LEU A 344 0.18 -0.02 -19.10
N ILE A 345 -0.42 1.09 -18.64
CA ILE A 345 0.29 2.13 -17.88
C ILE A 345 0.79 1.60 -16.54
N LEU A 346 -0.06 0.90 -15.80
CA LEU A 346 0.28 0.40 -14.46
C LEU A 346 1.37 -0.68 -14.49
N GLU A 347 1.38 -1.53 -15.53
CA GLU A 347 2.32 -2.64 -15.63
C GLU A 347 3.65 -2.27 -16.29
N ASN A 348 3.63 -1.40 -17.32
CA ASN A 348 4.80 -1.14 -18.15
C ASN A 348 5.49 0.19 -17.85
N ASN A 349 4.72 1.23 -17.45
CA ASN A 349 5.22 2.60 -17.46
C ASN A 349 5.54 3.15 -16.07
N ILE A 350 4.67 2.91 -15.08
CA ILE A 350 4.75 3.60 -13.79
C ILE A 350 5.44 2.75 -12.73
N PHE A 351 6.45 3.34 -12.09
CA PHE A 351 7.23 2.74 -11.00
C PHE A 351 7.34 3.72 -9.84
N GLY A 352 7.22 3.22 -8.62
CA GLY A 352 7.24 4.04 -7.41
C GLY A 352 7.92 3.35 -6.26
N LEU A 353 8.72 4.08 -5.50
CA LEU A 353 9.35 3.62 -4.27
C LEU A 353 9.06 4.60 -3.14
N ASP A 354 8.77 4.08 -1.95
CA ASP A 354 8.76 4.88 -0.73
C ASP A 354 9.33 4.07 0.44
N ILE A 355 9.83 4.74 1.47
CA ILE A 355 10.25 4.07 2.71
C ILE A 355 9.06 3.81 3.63
N ASP A 356 8.00 4.58 3.52
CA ASP A 356 6.80 4.44 4.32
C ASP A 356 5.81 3.48 3.65
N ASP A 357 5.49 2.38 4.34
CA ASP A 357 4.50 1.38 3.85
C ASP A 357 3.17 2.05 3.54
N ARG A 358 2.82 2.99 4.38
CA ARG A 358 1.55 3.72 4.36
C ARG A 358 1.43 4.60 3.13
N ALA A 359 2.48 5.33 2.81
CA ALA A 359 2.50 6.20 1.64
C ALA A 359 2.42 5.39 0.34
N ALA A 360 3.22 4.33 0.24
CA ALA A 360 3.20 3.42 -0.91
C ALA A 360 1.81 2.77 -1.12
N GLN A 361 1.14 2.35 -0.04
CA GLN A 361 -0.24 1.85 -0.09
C GLN A 361 -1.21 2.89 -0.68
N LEU A 362 -1.13 4.14 -0.22
CA LEU A 362 -2.00 5.21 -0.72
C LEU A 362 -1.72 5.57 -2.18
N SER A 363 -0.45 5.58 -2.58
CA SER A 363 -0.04 5.76 -3.97
C SER A 363 -0.60 4.65 -4.88
N GLY A 364 -0.48 3.38 -4.45
CA GLY A 364 -1.06 2.25 -5.17
C GLY A 364 -2.59 2.31 -5.25
N PHE A 365 -3.26 2.70 -4.16
CA PHE A 365 -4.70 2.93 -4.16
C PHE A 365 -5.10 4.03 -5.14
N ALA A 366 -4.42 5.18 -5.10
CA ALA A 366 -4.76 6.31 -5.95
C ALA A 366 -4.63 5.98 -7.43
N LEU A 367 -3.54 5.31 -7.83
CA LEU A 367 -3.33 4.85 -9.20
C LEU A 367 -4.39 3.83 -9.64
N LEU A 368 -4.81 2.91 -8.78
CA LEU A 368 -5.90 2.00 -9.09
C LEU A 368 -7.26 2.70 -9.21
N MET A 369 -7.50 3.77 -8.44
CA MET A 369 -8.73 4.57 -8.59
C MET A 369 -8.75 5.33 -9.92
N MET A 370 -7.62 5.91 -10.33
CA MET A 370 -7.47 6.51 -11.66
C MET A 370 -7.74 5.48 -12.75
N ALA A 371 -7.15 4.28 -12.63
CA ALA A 371 -7.38 3.20 -13.56
C ALA A 371 -8.84 2.69 -13.55
N ARG A 372 -9.50 2.67 -12.38
CA ARG A 372 -10.90 2.23 -12.22
C ARG A 372 -11.90 3.20 -12.82
N GLN A 373 -11.56 4.49 -12.86
CA GLN A 373 -12.34 5.52 -13.56
C GLN A 373 -12.37 5.26 -15.07
N ASP A 374 -11.26 4.80 -15.63
CA ASP A 374 -11.09 4.54 -17.06
C ASP A 374 -11.52 3.13 -17.50
N ASP A 375 -11.31 2.12 -16.64
CA ASP A 375 -11.76 0.75 -16.84
C ASP A 375 -12.52 0.21 -15.64
N ARG A 376 -13.83 0.02 -15.82
CA ARG A 376 -14.69 -0.54 -14.77
C ARG A 376 -14.31 -1.95 -14.33
N ARG A 377 -13.58 -2.69 -15.16
CA ARG A 377 -13.19 -4.09 -14.89
C ARG A 377 -11.78 -4.22 -14.32
N ILE A 378 -11.06 -3.12 -14.04
CA ILE A 378 -9.66 -3.17 -13.65
C ILE A 378 -9.39 -4.09 -12.44
N PHE A 379 -10.30 -4.14 -11.47
CA PHE A 379 -10.20 -5.01 -10.28
C PHE A 379 -10.28 -6.51 -10.60
N THR A 380 -10.70 -6.87 -11.81
CA THR A 380 -10.78 -8.27 -12.29
C THR A 380 -9.65 -8.65 -13.24
N ARG A 381 -8.74 -7.72 -13.58
CA ARG A 381 -7.67 -7.93 -14.57
C ARG A 381 -6.34 -8.43 -13.98
N ASP A 382 -6.30 -8.77 -12.69
CA ASP A 382 -5.10 -9.22 -11.97
C ASP A 382 -3.87 -8.30 -12.21
N VAL A 383 -4.11 -6.99 -12.21
CA VAL A 383 -3.09 -5.96 -12.48
C VAL A 383 -2.02 -5.95 -11.40
N ARG A 384 -0.77 -5.86 -11.82
CA ARG A 384 0.38 -5.75 -10.91
C ARG A 384 0.92 -4.34 -10.90
N LEU A 385 0.91 -3.72 -9.72
CA LEU A 385 1.50 -2.41 -9.52
C LEU A 385 3.00 -2.53 -9.26
N ASN A 386 3.78 -1.61 -9.83
CA ASN A 386 5.20 -1.45 -9.51
C ASN A 386 5.44 -0.34 -8.47
N ILE A 387 4.53 -0.24 -7.49
CA ILE A 387 4.63 0.69 -6.36
C ILE A 387 5.01 -0.12 -5.13
N VAL A 388 6.21 0.10 -4.61
CA VAL A 388 6.78 -0.74 -3.54
C VAL A 388 7.23 0.12 -2.37
N SER A 389 6.87 -0.31 -1.16
CA SER A 389 7.55 0.18 0.04
C SER A 389 8.80 -0.63 0.31
N LEU A 390 9.93 0.04 0.49
CA LEU A 390 11.22 -0.59 0.70
C LEU A 390 11.27 -1.35 2.02
N GLN A 391 11.47 -2.67 1.96
CA GLN A 391 11.49 -3.55 3.13
C GLN A 391 12.90 -3.84 3.63
N GLU A 392 13.04 -3.93 4.96
CA GLU A 392 14.28 -4.36 5.62
C GLU A 392 14.37 -5.88 5.71
N SER A 393 15.57 -6.44 5.53
CA SER A 393 15.78 -7.89 5.40
C SER A 393 16.10 -8.62 6.71
N LEU A 394 16.43 -7.89 7.79
CA LEU A 394 16.99 -8.47 9.02
C LEU A 394 16.07 -9.43 9.78
N HIS A 395 14.75 -9.31 9.58
CA HIS A 395 13.76 -10.10 10.32
C HIS A 395 13.42 -11.44 9.66
N LEU A 396 13.98 -11.72 8.47
CA LEU A 396 13.70 -12.95 7.74
C LEU A 396 14.52 -14.13 8.24
N ASP A 397 13.85 -15.25 8.47
CA ASP A 397 14.50 -16.56 8.56
C ASP A 397 14.78 -17.09 7.15
N ILE A 398 15.84 -16.58 6.53
CA ILE A 398 16.20 -16.86 5.14
C ILE A 398 16.40 -18.37 4.91
N ALA A 399 17.01 -19.07 5.87
CA ALA A 399 17.26 -20.49 5.79
C ALA A 399 15.95 -21.27 5.66
N LYS A 400 15.01 -21.02 6.58
CA LYS A 400 13.69 -21.65 6.57
C LYS A 400 12.90 -21.30 5.31
N LEU A 401 12.87 -20.02 4.93
CA LEU A 401 12.13 -19.55 3.75
C LEU A 401 12.70 -20.15 2.46
N TRP A 402 14.01 -20.26 2.33
CA TRP A 402 14.65 -20.88 1.16
C TRP A 402 14.32 -22.37 1.05
N GLN A 403 14.35 -23.10 2.18
CA GLN A 403 13.93 -24.50 2.21
C GLN A 403 12.45 -24.66 1.82
N GLN A 404 11.58 -23.81 2.33
CA GLN A 404 10.14 -23.80 2.00
C GLN A 404 9.87 -23.44 0.54
N LEU A 405 10.68 -22.58 -0.06
CA LEU A 405 10.56 -22.22 -1.48
C LEU A 405 10.84 -23.43 -2.38
N ASN A 406 11.78 -24.30 -1.97
CA ASN A 406 12.19 -25.51 -2.70
C ASN A 406 12.35 -25.23 -4.21
N PHE A 407 13.07 -24.15 -4.53
CA PHE A 407 13.05 -23.52 -5.86
C PHE A 407 13.46 -24.46 -7.00
N HIS A 408 14.37 -25.40 -6.71
CA HIS A 408 14.89 -26.39 -7.67
C HIS A 408 14.18 -27.76 -7.60
N GLN A 409 13.02 -27.85 -6.92
CA GLN A 409 12.10 -29.01 -6.89
C GLN A 409 12.74 -30.39 -6.58
N GLN A 410 13.54 -30.51 -5.52
CA GLN A 410 14.17 -31.80 -5.16
C GLN A 410 13.58 -32.52 -3.94
N SER A 411 12.86 -31.83 -3.06
CA SER A 411 12.08 -32.52 -2.03
C SER A 411 10.80 -33.09 -2.64
N GLN A 412 10.88 -34.33 -3.14
CA GLN A 412 9.70 -35.05 -3.63
C GLN A 412 8.64 -35.14 -2.52
N THR A 413 7.44 -34.69 -2.86
CA THR A 413 6.17 -35.12 -2.30
C THR A 413 6.17 -36.64 -2.05
N GLY A 414 6.24 -37.07 -0.78
CA GLY A 414 5.82 -38.43 -0.40
C GLY A 414 6.68 -39.26 0.56
N SER A 415 7.84 -38.82 1.04
CA SER A 415 8.55 -39.61 2.07
C SER A 415 8.08 -39.23 3.48
N MET A 416 7.30 -40.12 4.09
CA MET A 416 6.83 -40.06 5.47
C MET A 416 7.96 -40.33 6.48
N GLY A 417 9.10 -39.66 6.31
CA GLY A 417 10.31 -39.99 7.03
C GLY A 417 11.37 -38.90 6.95
N ASP A 418 11.09 -37.74 7.54
CA ASP A 418 12.11 -37.05 8.33
C ASP A 418 11.50 -35.98 9.25
N MET A 419 10.75 -36.42 10.27
CA MET A 419 10.29 -35.53 11.36
C MET A 419 11.36 -35.30 12.44
N PHE A 420 12.61 -35.78 12.24
CA PHE A 420 13.68 -35.75 13.24
C PHE A 420 15.06 -35.30 12.73
N ALA A 421 15.19 -34.77 11.51
CA ALA A 421 16.47 -34.22 11.05
C ALA A 421 16.70 -32.78 11.56
N GLU A 422 17.22 -32.64 12.77
CA GLU A 422 17.67 -31.36 13.36
C GLU A 422 18.90 -30.73 12.65
N ASN A 423 19.39 -31.29 11.53
CA ASN A 423 20.52 -30.73 10.78
C ASN A 423 20.50 -31.13 9.29
N THR A 424 19.46 -30.73 8.55
CA THR A 424 19.52 -30.75 7.08
C THR A 424 20.31 -29.52 6.61
N ALA A 425 21.52 -29.72 6.09
CA ALA A 425 22.27 -28.67 5.41
C ALA A 425 21.39 -27.99 4.35
N LEU A 426 21.39 -26.65 4.32
CA LEU A 426 20.67 -25.88 3.31
C LEU A 426 21.07 -26.35 1.91
N ALA A 427 20.14 -26.95 1.17
CA ALA A 427 20.39 -27.40 -0.19
C ALA A 427 20.51 -26.20 -1.14
N HIS A 428 21.39 -26.31 -2.14
CA HIS A 428 21.55 -25.34 -3.24
C HIS A 428 21.94 -23.92 -2.81
N THR A 429 22.69 -23.77 -1.73
CA THR A 429 23.32 -22.47 -1.37
C THR A 429 24.34 -21.99 -2.40
N ASP A 430 24.80 -22.88 -3.28
CA ASP A 430 25.69 -22.55 -4.39
C ASP A 430 24.93 -22.13 -5.67
N SER A 431 23.59 -22.16 -5.67
CA SER A 431 22.79 -21.74 -6.83
C SER A 431 22.92 -20.24 -7.09
N ALA A 432 22.81 -19.84 -8.37
CA ALA A 432 22.88 -18.44 -8.78
C ALA A 432 21.79 -17.61 -8.11
N GLU A 433 20.58 -18.16 -7.97
CA GLU A 433 19.43 -17.50 -7.36
C GLU A 433 19.62 -17.29 -5.86
N TYR A 434 20.18 -18.28 -5.14
CA TYR A 434 20.50 -18.11 -3.73
C TYR A 434 21.58 -17.04 -3.52
N GLN A 435 22.63 -17.03 -4.36
CA GLN A 435 23.67 -16.01 -4.28
C GLN A 435 23.13 -14.62 -4.62
N LEU A 436 22.25 -14.51 -5.62
CA LEU A 436 21.54 -13.27 -5.93
C LEU A 436 20.66 -12.82 -4.77
N LEU A 437 19.87 -13.73 -4.18
CA LEU A 437 19.03 -13.45 -3.02
C LEU A 437 19.87 -12.93 -1.84
N MET A 438 20.95 -13.61 -1.48
CA MET A 438 21.80 -13.21 -0.36
C MET A 438 22.47 -11.85 -0.59
N ARG A 439 22.95 -11.57 -1.82
CA ARG A 439 23.50 -10.26 -2.19
C ARG A 439 22.43 -9.17 -2.07
N THR A 440 21.23 -9.43 -2.60
CA THR A 440 20.09 -8.52 -2.55
C THR A 440 19.67 -8.21 -1.12
N LEU A 441 19.42 -9.22 -0.29
CA LEU A 441 19.02 -9.05 1.10
C LEU A 441 20.08 -8.28 1.91
N LYS A 442 21.37 -8.51 1.65
CA LYS A 442 22.45 -7.76 2.32
C LYS A 442 22.41 -6.26 2.01
N ARG A 443 21.98 -5.84 0.81
CA ARG A 443 21.85 -4.42 0.45
C ARG A 443 20.70 -3.73 1.20
N PHE A 444 19.65 -4.48 1.51
CA PHE A 444 18.41 -3.96 2.11
C PHE A 444 18.35 -4.06 3.64
N VAL A 445 19.48 -4.26 4.32
CA VAL A 445 19.53 -4.30 5.80
C VAL A 445 18.98 -3.00 6.43
N ASN A 446 19.22 -1.85 5.80
CA ASN A 446 18.78 -0.53 6.28
C ASN A 446 17.84 0.16 5.28
N ALA A 447 16.98 -0.60 4.59
CA ALA A 447 16.15 -0.10 3.49
C ALA A 447 15.20 1.03 3.91
N LYS A 448 14.57 0.94 5.08
CA LYS A 448 13.68 1.99 5.62
C LYS A 448 14.43 3.28 5.98
N THR A 449 15.75 3.20 6.11
CA THR A 449 16.63 4.34 6.43
C THR A 449 17.24 4.97 5.18
N LEU A 450 17.77 4.15 4.27
CA LEU A 450 18.50 4.62 3.08
C LEU A 450 17.57 4.91 1.90
N GLY A 451 16.42 4.24 1.85
CA GLY A 451 15.47 4.42 0.76
C GLY A 451 16.06 4.05 -0.60
N SER A 452 15.69 4.83 -1.61
CA SER A 452 16.14 4.69 -2.99
C SER A 452 17.60 5.08 -3.22
N LEU A 453 18.35 5.48 -2.19
CA LEU A 453 19.80 5.68 -2.28
C LEU A 453 20.56 4.35 -2.43
N ILE A 454 19.92 3.22 -2.12
CA ILE A 454 20.51 1.89 -2.26
C ILE A 454 20.81 1.61 -3.73
N GLN A 455 22.08 1.33 -4.02
CA GLN A 455 22.53 1.01 -5.37
C GLN A 455 22.40 -0.49 -5.67
N VAL A 456 21.72 -0.80 -6.77
CA VAL A 456 21.62 -2.14 -7.37
C VAL A 456 22.24 -2.06 -8.78
N PRO A 457 23.24 -2.89 -9.12
CA PRO A 457 23.86 -2.89 -10.44
C PRO A 457 22.85 -3.22 -11.54
N GLN A 458 22.93 -2.49 -12.66
CA GLN A 458 22.01 -2.67 -13.79
C GLN A 458 22.21 -4.03 -14.47
N GLU A 459 23.39 -4.61 -14.37
CA GLU A 459 23.71 -5.93 -14.92
C GLU A 459 22.89 -7.05 -14.26
N GLU A 460 22.40 -6.82 -13.03
CA GLU A 460 21.57 -7.79 -12.29
C GLU A 460 20.07 -7.68 -12.68
N GLU A 461 19.64 -6.67 -13.46
CA GLU A 461 18.23 -6.42 -13.79
C GLU A 461 17.52 -7.64 -14.38
N ALA A 462 18.13 -8.27 -15.39
CA ALA A 462 17.55 -9.41 -16.10
C ALA A 462 17.42 -10.65 -15.20
N GLU A 463 18.42 -10.90 -14.35
CA GLU A 463 18.41 -12.01 -13.39
C GLU A 463 17.35 -11.78 -12.31
N LEU A 464 17.26 -10.56 -11.78
CA LEU A 464 16.25 -10.17 -10.80
C LEU A 464 14.84 -10.29 -11.36
N LYS A 465 14.62 -9.87 -12.61
CA LYS A 465 13.32 -9.99 -13.28
C LYS A 465 12.93 -11.45 -13.48
N ALA A 466 13.84 -12.28 -13.99
CA ALA A 466 13.59 -13.71 -14.19
C ALA A 466 13.25 -14.41 -12.86
N PHE A 467 13.98 -14.06 -11.78
CA PHE A 467 13.72 -14.62 -10.45
C PHE A 467 12.37 -14.14 -9.90
N LEU A 468 12.05 -12.85 -10.05
CA LEU A 468 10.76 -12.30 -9.64
C LEU A 468 9.59 -12.98 -10.36
N ASP A 469 9.69 -13.20 -11.66
CA ASP A 469 8.64 -13.88 -12.44
C ASP A 469 8.48 -15.36 -12.02
N ALA A 470 9.57 -16.02 -11.61
CA ALA A 470 9.50 -17.35 -11.02
C ALA A 470 8.80 -17.35 -9.65
N LEU A 471 9.09 -16.36 -8.79
CA LEU A 471 8.42 -16.22 -7.49
C LEU A 471 6.91 -15.98 -7.66
N TYR A 472 6.51 -15.12 -8.60
CA TYR A 472 5.09 -14.90 -8.88
C TYR A 472 4.37 -16.16 -9.38
N ARG A 473 5.03 -16.99 -10.20
CA ARG A 473 4.46 -18.29 -10.59
C ARG A 473 4.28 -19.21 -9.38
N LEU A 474 5.28 -19.28 -8.49
CA LEU A 474 5.19 -20.08 -7.27
C LEU A 474 4.12 -19.58 -6.29
N GLU A 475 3.89 -18.27 -6.21
CA GLU A 475 2.79 -17.70 -5.40
C GLU A 475 1.41 -18.16 -5.91
N GLN A 476 1.24 -18.29 -7.22
CA GLN A 476 -0.03 -18.67 -7.83
C GLN A 476 -0.23 -20.19 -7.85
N GLU A 477 0.79 -20.95 -8.27
CA GLU A 477 0.71 -22.37 -8.63
C GLU A 477 1.40 -23.30 -7.62
N GLY A 478 2.27 -22.78 -6.75
CA GLY A 478 3.05 -23.57 -5.80
C GLY A 478 2.21 -24.19 -4.67
N ASP A 479 2.83 -25.08 -3.89
CA ASP A 479 2.20 -25.58 -2.66
C ASP A 479 2.12 -24.51 -1.55
N PHE A 480 1.45 -24.81 -0.44
CA PHE A 480 1.27 -23.85 0.65
C PHE A 480 2.59 -23.27 1.20
N GLN A 481 3.65 -24.09 1.29
CA GLN A 481 4.96 -23.63 1.78
C GLN A 481 5.64 -22.74 0.73
N GLN A 482 5.60 -23.14 -0.54
CA GLN A 482 6.15 -22.36 -1.64
C GLN A 482 5.47 -21.02 -1.79
N LYS A 483 4.13 -20.96 -1.69
CA LYS A 483 3.37 -19.72 -1.74
C LYS A 483 3.77 -18.77 -0.60
N THR A 484 3.91 -19.31 0.60
CA THR A 484 4.30 -18.53 1.79
C THR A 484 5.72 -17.95 1.62
N ALA A 485 6.67 -18.78 1.17
CA ALA A 485 8.05 -18.35 0.95
C ALA A 485 8.18 -17.37 -0.22
N ALA A 486 7.47 -17.61 -1.33
CA ALA A 486 7.46 -16.72 -2.48
C ALA A 486 6.92 -15.33 -2.11
N LYS A 487 5.77 -15.27 -1.42
CA LYS A 487 5.21 -14.02 -0.89
C LYS A 487 6.18 -13.27 0.01
N ALA A 488 6.95 -13.98 0.83
CA ALA A 488 7.95 -13.36 1.69
C ALA A 488 9.14 -12.77 0.91
N PHE A 489 9.58 -13.41 -0.18
CA PHE A 489 10.73 -12.93 -0.96
C PHE A 489 10.38 -11.88 -2.03
N ILE A 490 9.16 -11.89 -2.58
CA ILE A 490 8.72 -10.98 -3.65
C ILE A 490 9.07 -9.51 -3.37
N PRO A 491 8.73 -8.92 -2.20
CA PRO A 491 9.01 -7.50 -1.94
C PRO A 491 10.49 -7.14 -2.11
N TYR A 492 11.39 -8.00 -1.66
CA TYR A 492 12.84 -7.78 -1.69
C TYR A 492 13.43 -7.90 -3.09
N ILE A 493 12.95 -8.86 -3.89
CA ILE A 493 13.39 -9.03 -5.27
C ILE A 493 12.78 -7.94 -6.16
N GLN A 494 11.51 -7.58 -5.93
CA GLN A 494 10.82 -6.54 -6.68
C GLN A 494 11.45 -5.17 -6.47
N GLN A 495 11.72 -4.76 -5.21
CA GLN A 495 12.39 -3.48 -4.96
C GLN A 495 13.81 -3.43 -5.53
N ALA A 496 14.52 -4.56 -5.55
CA ALA A 496 15.83 -4.68 -6.19
C ALA A 496 15.73 -4.51 -7.71
N TRP A 497 14.77 -5.19 -8.33
CA TRP A 497 14.52 -5.10 -9.76
C TRP A 497 14.14 -3.68 -10.18
N ILE A 498 13.29 -2.98 -9.42
CA ILE A 498 12.97 -1.57 -9.68
C ILE A 498 14.25 -0.71 -9.60
N LEU A 499 15.09 -0.88 -8.58
CA LEU A 499 16.33 -0.10 -8.46
C LEU A 499 17.41 -0.44 -9.51
N ALA A 500 17.39 -1.64 -10.09
CA ALA A 500 18.32 -2.06 -11.14
C ALA A 500 17.98 -1.48 -12.52
N GLN A 501 16.72 -1.10 -12.74
CA GLN A 501 16.22 -0.68 -14.05
C GLN A 501 16.76 0.68 -14.51
N ARG A 502 16.78 0.87 -15.84
CA ARG A 502 16.92 2.19 -16.47
C ARG A 502 15.55 2.78 -16.75
N TYR A 503 15.42 4.08 -16.48
CA TYR A 503 14.20 4.85 -16.62
C TYR A 503 14.41 6.00 -17.61
N ASP A 504 13.39 6.29 -18.39
CA ASP A 504 13.36 7.43 -19.30
C ASP A 504 13.18 8.75 -18.54
N ALA A 505 12.35 8.72 -17.50
CA ALA A 505 12.11 9.86 -16.61
C ALA A 505 12.18 9.41 -15.15
N VAL A 506 13.05 10.06 -14.37
CA VAL A 506 13.03 9.96 -12.91
C VAL A 506 12.56 11.31 -12.39
N VAL A 507 11.34 11.34 -11.86
CA VAL A 507 10.69 12.57 -11.37
C VAL A 507 10.52 12.43 -9.87
N ALA A 508 11.21 13.26 -9.10
CA ALA A 508 11.27 13.11 -7.65
C ALA A 508 11.19 14.47 -6.95
N ASN A 509 10.51 14.50 -5.81
CA ASN A 509 10.69 15.53 -4.79
C ASN A 509 11.25 14.84 -3.53
N PRO A 510 12.57 14.63 -3.45
CA PRO A 510 13.15 13.77 -2.43
C PRO A 510 12.97 14.37 -1.02
N PRO A 511 12.91 13.51 0.02
CA PRO A 511 12.78 13.96 1.39
C PRO A 511 13.99 14.82 1.82
N TYR A 512 13.76 16.11 2.05
CA TYR A 512 14.82 17.03 2.52
C TYR A 512 14.99 16.92 4.04
N MET A 513 16.13 16.38 4.48
CA MET A 513 16.57 16.44 5.87
C MET A 513 17.96 17.06 5.95
N GLY A 514 18.12 18.10 6.78
CA GLY A 514 19.41 18.73 7.01
C GLY A 514 20.44 17.77 7.61
N SER A 515 21.71 17.88 7.21
CA SER A 515 22.79 16.97 7.63
C SER A 515 23.00 16.88 9.15
N SER A 516 22.62 17.93 9.89
CA SER A 516 22.62 17.95 11.35
C SER A 516 21.67 16.92 11.97
N TYR A 517 20.57 16.60 11.29
CA TYR A 517 19.53 15.69 11.77
C TYR A 517 19.72 14.24 11.32
N HIS A 518 20.67 13.99 10.41
CA HIS A 518 20.96 12.63 9.92
C HIS A 518 21.50 11.73 11.04
N ILE A 519 20.99 10.50 11.08
CA ILE A 519 21.55 9.45 11.93
C ILE A 519 22.91 8.97 11.40
N PRO A 520 23.74 8.34 12.26
CA PRO A 520 25.10 7.94 11.88
C PRO A 520 25.18 7.06 10.64
N SER A 521 24.24 6.14 10.44
CA SER A 521 24.19 5.27 9.25
C SER A 521 24.04 6.06 7.95
N ILE A 522 23.13 7.04 7.90
CA ILE A 522 22.96 7.93 6.74
C ILE A 522 24.23 8.76 6.51
N LYS A 523 24.82 9.33 7.56
CA LYS A 523 26.07 10.12 7.45
C LYS A 523 27.24 9.32 6.89
N SER A 524 27.35 8.05 7.27
CA SER A 524 28.40 7.16 6.78
C SER A 524 28.15 6.69 5.35
N TYR A 525 26.90 6.62 4.91
CA TYR A 525 26.54 6.18 3.55
C TYR A 525 26.74 7.28 2.50
N ILE A 526 26.50 8.54 2.87
CA ILE A 526 26.61 9.70 1.96
C ILE A 526 28.06 10.18 1.78
N LYS A 527 28.95 9.85 2.74
CA LYS A 527 30.39 10.15 2.67
C LYS A 527 31.12 9.12 1.83
#